data_AF-A0A8H7S700-F1
#
_entry.id   AF-A0A8H7S700-F1
#
_cell.length_a   1.000
_cell.length_b   1.000
_cell.length_c   1.000
_cell.angle_alpha   90.00
_cell.angle_beta   90.00
_cell.angle_gamma   90.00
#
_symmetry.space_group_name_H-M   'P 1'
#
loop_
_entity.id
_entity.type
_entity.pdbx_description
1 polymer ?
#
loop_
_entity_poly.entity_id
_entity_poly.type
_entity_poly.pdbx_seq_one_letter_code
_entity_poly.pdbx_strand_id
1 'polypeptide(L)'
;MPYSENEAPSFSRDRHRLIKWRMHWLPSYPLKDCRCGYKEAKREHYSKCPLLTNLLLDLTNKYGTIPPLIYPMQPLDFILNNTPKSEIGLSSEKWKVVWPALIRVLREIDILTHPDEIFDEDEPAPEEALELPITNTTQNEQ
;
A
#
# COMPACT_ATOMS: atom_id res chain seq x y z
N MET A 1 12.37 -1.50 23.65
CA MET A 1 12.16 -2.47 22.56
C MET A 1 12.95 -1.98 21.37
N PRO A 2 14.04 -2.63 20.95
CA PRO A 2 14.77 -2.17 19.78
C PRO A 2 13.99 -2.58 18.53
N TYR A 3 13.73 -1.62 17.65
CA TYR A 3 13.22 -1.87 16.32
C TYR A 3 14.27 -2.71 15.58
N SER A 4 13.86 -3.81 14.94
CA SER A 4 14.76 -4.57 14.06
C SER A 4 15.14 -3.68 12.88
N GLU A 5 16.42 -3.31 12.80
CA GLU A 5 17.02 -2.50 11.73
C GLU A 5 17.16 -3.25 10.39
N ASN A 6 16.37 -4.30 10.16
CA ASN A 6 16.53 -5.24 9.04
C ASN A 6 15.33 -5.25 8.07
N GLU A 7 14.54 -4.18 8.01
CA GLU A 7 13.55 -3.99 6.94
C GLU A 7 14.20 -3.10 5.85
N ALA A 8 14.13 -3.52 4.58
CA ALA A 8 14.54 -2.67 3.47
C ALA A 8 13.82 -1.31 3.56
N PRO A 9 14.47 -0.17 3.23
CA PRO A 9 13.88 1.16 3.36
C PRO A 9 12.52 1.30 2.65
N SER A 10 12.33 0.59 1.54
CA SER A 10 11.07 0.47 0.79
C SER A 10 9.96 -0.19 1.61
N PHE A 11 10.27 -1.30 2.28
CA PHE A 11 9.33 -2.00 3.17
C PHE A 11 8.88 -1.12 4.35
N SER A 12 9.79 -0.29 4.87
CA SER A 12 9.47 0.69 5.92
C SER A 12 8.53 1.80 5.44
N ARG A 13 8.76 2.38 4.24
CA ARG A 13 7.87 3.38 3.63
C ARG A 13 6.49 2.81 3.31
N ASP A 14 6.43 1.60 2.75
CA ASP A 14 5.18 0.92 2.40
C ASP A 14 4.37 0.58 3.64
N ARG A 15 5.03 0.07 4.68
CA ARG A 15 4.43 -0.14 6.00
C ARG A 15 3.94 1.16 6.62
N HIS A 16 4.66 2.27 6.43
CA HIS A 16 4.24 3.58 6.90
C HIS A 16 2.98 4.08 6.19
N ARG A 17 2.89 3.93 4.85
CA ARG A 17 1.69 4.26 4.07
C ARG A 17 0.47 3.43 4.49
N LEU A 18 0.67 2.13 4.74
CA LEU A 18 -0.36 1.25 5.29
C LEU A 18 -0.89 1.74 6.64
N ILE A 19 0.01 2.12 7.55
CA ILE A 19 -0.35 2.65 8.87
C ILE A 19 -1.11 3.97 8.72
N LYS A 20 -0.61 4.90 7.90
CA LYS A 20 -1.27 6.19 7.63
C LYS A 20 -2.69 5.99 7.10
N TRP A 21 -2.90 5.07 6.15
CA TRP A 21 -4.22 4.75 5.62
C TRP A 21 -5.15 4.14 6.69
N ARG A 22 -4.66 3.16 7.47
CA ARG A 22 -5.45 2.54 8.55
C ARG A 22 -5.84 3.53 9.64
N MET A 23 -4.96 4.46 9.98
CA MET A 23 -5.22 5.50 10.98
C MET A 23 -6.03 6.69 10.46
N HIS A 24 -6.49 6.64 9.19
CA HIS A 24 -7.18 7.76 8.54
C HIS A 24 -6.34 9.05 8.53
N TRP A 25 -5.02 8.91 8.57
CA TRP A 25 -4.05 10.00 8.38
C TRP A 25 -3.69 10.23 6.92
N LEU A 26 -4.22 9.40 6.02
CA LEU A 26 -4.20 9.56 4.57
C LEU A 26 -5.65 9.58 4.06
N PRO A 27 -6.09 10.61 3.31
CA PRO A 27 -5.40 11.88 3.01
C PRO A 27 -5.00 12.65 4.27
N SER A 28 -3.80 13.25 4.25
CA SER A 28 -3.30 14.07 5.35
C SER A 28 -4.12 15.36 5.49
N TYR A 29 -4.22 15.87 6.72
CA TYR A 29 -4.89 17.14 7.02
C TYR A 29 -3.84 18.28 7.05
N PRO A 30 -4.11 19.47 6.49
CA PRO A 30 -5.33 19.89 5.80
C PRO A 30 -5.55 19.16 4.47
N LEU A 31 -6.81 18.91 4.12
CA LEU A 31 -7.16 18.22 2.87
C LEU A 31 -6.62 19.00 1.68
N LYS A 32 -5.75 18.37 0.90
CA LYS A 32 -5.21 18.94 -0.33
C LYS A 32 -6.06 18.57 -1.54
N ASP A 33 -5.86 19.33 -2.61
CA ASP A 33 -6.43 19.01 -3.92
C ASP A 33 -5.75 17.77 -4.49
N CYS A 34 -6.54 16.84 -5.01
CA CYS A 34 -6.03 15.68 -5.71
C CYS A 34 -5.45 16.12 -7.06
N ARG A 35 -4.36 15.47 -7.51
CA ARG A 35 -3.77 15.73 -8.85
C ARG A 35 -4.75 15.47 -10.01
N CYS A 36 -5.87 14.78 -9.78
CA CYS A 36 -6.94 14.65 -10.77
C CYS A 36 -7.79 15.93 -10.96
N GLY A 37 -7.56 16.96 -10.14
CA GLY A 37 -8.30 18.22 -10.15
C GLY A 37 -9.45 18.31 -9.14
N TYR A 38 -9.66 17.28 -8.30
CA TYR A 38 -10.70 17.30 -7.26
C TYR A 38 -10.23 18.08 -6.04
N LYS A 39 -11.05 19.04 -5.58
CA LYS A 39 -10.72 19.90 -4.44
C LYS A 39 -10.97 19.22 -3.09
N GLU A 40 -10.09 19.45 -2.12
CA GLU A 40 -10.20 18.91 -0.76
C GLU A 40 -10.50 17.39 -0.75
N ALA A 41 -9.63 16.61 -1.39
CA ALA A 41 -9.88 15.21 -1.66
C ALA A 41 -9.88 14.36 -0.38
N LYS A 42 -11.06 13.89 0.01
CA LYS A 42 -11.28 12.97 1.14
C LYS A 42 -10.98 11.52 0.74
N ARG A 43 -10.87 10.62 1.73
CA ARG A 43 -10.66 9.17 1.52
C ARG A 43 -11.63 8.57 0.49
N GLU A 44 -12.90 8.96 0.55
CA GLU A 44 -13.96 8.50 -0.37
C GLU A 44 -13.72 8.89 -1.83
N HIS A 45 -13.01 10.00 -2.07
CA HIS A 45 -12.67 10.43 -3.42
C HIS A 45 -11.72 9.43 -4.08
N TYR A 46 -10.71 8.93 -3.37
CA TYR A 46 -9.69 8.04 -3.93
C TYR A 46 -10.25 6.73 -4.46
N SER A 47 -11.34 6.25 -3.88
CA SER A 47 -12.05 5.07 -4.37
C SER A 47 -12.82 5.29 -5.67
N LYS A 48 -13.05 6.55 -6.05
CA LYS A 48 -13.70 6.98 -7.30
C LYS A 48 -12.76 7.80 -8.17
N CYS A 49 -11.48 7.88 -7.81
CA CYS A 49 -10.54 8.73 -8.51
C CYS A 49 -10.23 8.13 -9.89
N PRO A 50 -10.35 8.91 -10.98
CA PRO A 50 -10.09 8.40 -12.33
C PRO A 50 -8.64 7.92 -12.49
N LEU A 51 -7.68 8.55 -11.81
CA LEU A 51 -6.27 8.16 -11.84
C LEU A 51 -6.00 6.83 -11.12
N LEU A 52 -6.87 6.44 -10.19
CA LEU A 52 -6.75 5.17 -9.44
C LEU A 52 -7.61 4.05 -10.02
N THR A 53 -8.50 4.34 -10.98
CA THR A 53 -9.52 3.39 -11.42
C THR A 53 -8.91 2.08 -11.95
N ASN A 54 -7.87 2.19 -12.79
CA ASN A 54 -7.18 1.01 -13.34
C ASN A 54 -6.43 0.22 -12.26
N LEU A 55 -5.77 0.91 -11.31
CA LEU A 55 -5.04 0.26 -10.23
C LEU A 55 -5.97 -0.45 -9.24
N LEU A 56 -7.11 0.17 -8.91
CA LEU A 56 -8.14 -0.44 -8.05
C LEU A 56 -8.80 -1.65 -8.73
N LEU A 57 -9.02 -1.58 -10.04
CA LEU A 57 -9.52 -2.71 -10.83
C LEU A 57 -8.51 -3.85 -10.85
N ASP A 58 -7.23 -3.57 -11.12
CA ASP A 58 -6.15 -4.55 -11.10
C ASP A 58 -6.02 -5.21 -9.72
N LEU A 59 -6.02 -4.42 -8.65
CA LEU A 59 -6.01 -4.92 -7.27
C LEU A 59 -7.21 -5.84 -6.99
N THR A 60 -8.41 -5.45 -7.42
CA THR A 60 -9.63 -6.24 -7.24
C THR A 60 -9.53 -7.56 -8.00
N ASN A 61 -9.08 -7.53 -9.25
CA ASN A 61 -8.90 -8.73 -10.08
C ASN A 61 -7.87 -9.69 -9.47
N LYS A 62 -6.74 -9.16 -8.96
CA LYS A 62 -5.70 -9.97 -8.29
C LYS A 62 -6.17 -10.55 -6.96
N TYR A 63 -7.01 -9.83 -6.22
CA TYR A 63 -7.58 -10.33 -4.98
C TYR A 63 -8.63 -11.43 -5.20
N GLY A 64 -9.36 -11.34 -6.31
CA GLY A 64 -10.45 -12.24 -6.69
C GLY A 64 -11.81 -11.70 -6.24
N THR A 65 -12.77 -12.59 -5.98
CA THR A 65 -14.15 -12.20 -5.64
C THR A 65 -14.19 -11.36 -4.36
N ILE A 66 -14.41 -10.05 -4.52
CA ILE A 66 -14.86 -9.18 -3.44
C ILE A 66 -16.39 -9.35 -3.37
N PRO A 67 -16.97 -9.70 -2.20
CA PRO A 67 -18.41 -9.77 -2.05
C PRO A 67 -19.04 -8.47 -2.56
N PRO A 68 -20.17 -8.50 -3.28
CA PRO A 68 -20.88 -7.29 -3.67
C PRO A 68 -21.12 -6.47 -2.41
N LEU A 69 -20.46 -5.32 -2.37
CA LEU A 69 -20.28 -4.45 -1.22
C LEU A 69 -21.55 -4.33 -0.38
N ILE A 70 -21.53 -4.86 0.85
CA ILE A 70 -22.38 -4.31 1.90
C ILE A 70 -21.77 -2.93 2.20
N TYR A 71 -22.39 -1.91 1.62
CA TYR A 71 -22.07 -0.50 1.84
C TYR A 71 -21.83 -0.25 3.35
N PRO A 72 -20.77 0.47 3.78
CA PRO A 72 -19.95 1.43 3.03
C PRO A 72 -18.44 1.10 2.92
N MET A 73 -17.99 -0.14 3.17
CA MET A 73 -16.55 -0.44 3.20
C MET A 73 -15.90 -0.31 1.82
N GLN A 74 -14.85 0.51 1.65
CA GLN A 74 -14.14 0.60 0.37
C GLN A 74 -13.45 -0.74 0.03
N PRO A 75 -13.36 -1.14 -1.26
CA PRO A 75 -12.64 -2.36 -1.67
C PRO A 75 -11.21 -2.45 -1.11
N LEU A 76 -10.52 -1.30 -1.07
CA LEU A 76 -9.19 -1.18 -0.47
C LEU A 76 -9.19 -1.54 1.02
N ASP A 77 -10.20 -1.08 1.77
CA ASP A 77 -10.33 -1.36 3.21
C ASP A 77 -10.65 -2.83 3.48
N PHE A 78 -11.48 -3.43 2.62
CA PHE A 78 -11.77 -4.85 2.68
C PHE A 78 -10.51 -5.69 2.48
N ILE A 79 -9.72 -5.39 1.43
CA ILE A 79 -8.48 -6.12 1.16
C ILE A 79 -7.48 -5.93 2.31
N LEU A 80 -7.34 -4.70 2.81
CA LEU A 80 -6.45 -4.38 3.94
C LEU A 80 -6.83 -5.09 5.23
N ASN A 81 -8.12 -5.31 5.48
CA ASN A 81 -8.60 -6.04 6.66
C ASN A 81 -8.32 -7.55 6.54
N ASN A 82 -8.23 -8.06 5.32
CA ASN A 82 -7.90 -9.46 5.05
C ASN A 82 -6.39 -9.73 4.95
N THR A 83 -5.55 -8.69 5.07
CA THR A 83 -4.10 -8.85 5.05
C THR A 83 -3.64 -9.74 6.20
N PRO A 84 -2.82 -10.77 5.93
CA PRO A 84 -2.27 -11.63 6.96
C PRO A 84 -1.41 -10.82 7.91
N LYS A 85 -1.54 -11.08 9.21
CA LYS A 85 -0.71 -10.43 10.23
C LYS A 85 0.66 -11.09 10.38
N SER A 86 0.85 -12.26 9.79
CA SER A 86 2.10 -13.03 9.83
C SER A 86 2.79 -13.01 8.46
N GLU A 87 4.12 -13.00 8.49
CA GLU A 87 4.99 -13.08 7.31
C GLU A 87 4.72 -14.37 6.50
N ILE A 88 4.43 -15.47 7.19
CA ILE A 88 4.07 -16.75 6.58
C ILE A 88 2.79 -16.60 5.75
N GLY A 89 1.81 -15.84 6.24
CA GLY A 89 0.57 -15.58 5.50
C GLY A 89 0.78 -14.67 4.30
N LEU A 90 1.64 -13.65 4.43
CA LEU A 90 2.05 -12.77 3.32
C LEU A 90 2.80 -13.53 2.22
N SER A 91 3.54 -14.57 2.59
CA SER A 91 4.26 -15.45 1.67
C SER A 91 3.38 -16.45 0.90
N SER A 92 2.07 -16.48 1.16
CA SER A 92 1.14 -17.31 0.38
C SER A 92 1.05 -16.85 -1.08
N GLU A 93 0.80 -17.79 -2.00
CA GLU A 93 0.73 -17.50 -3.45
C GLU A 93 -0.25 -16.37 -3.79
N LYS A 94 -1.38 -16.31 -3.07
CA LYS A 94 -2.34 -15.21 -3.20
C LYS A 94 -1.71 -13.86 -2.84
N TRP A 95 -1.11 -13.77 -1.65
CA TRP A 95 -0.59 -12.50 -1.14
C TRP A 95 0.68 -12.04 -1.85
N LYS A 96 1.47 -12.95 -2.45
CA LYS A 96 2.59 -12.59 -3.35
C LYS A 96 2.15 -11.74 -4.55
N VAL A 97 0.93 -11.94 -5.06
CA VAL A 97 0.39 -11.18 -6.19
C VAL A 97 -0.43 -9.97 -5.73
N VAL A 98 -1.22 -10.13 -4.66
CA VAL A 98 -2.08 -9.08 -4.12
C VAL A 98 -1.28 -7.97 -3.43
N TRP A 99 -0.22 -8.32 -2.70
CA TRP A 99 0.55 -7.39 -1.90
C TRP A 99 1.21 -6.29 -2.74
N PRO A 100 1.95 -6.58 -3.83
CA PRO A 100 2.51 -5.53 -4.68
C PRO A 100 1.45 -4.59 -5.24
N ALA A 101 0.30 -5.13 -5.69
CA ALA A 101 -0.80 -4.32 -6.22
C ALA A 101 -1.42 -3.41 -5.15
N LEU A 102 -1.55 -3.91 -3.92
CA LEU A 102 -2.05 -3.15 -2.79
C LEU A 102 -1.12 -1.99 -2.44
N ILE A 103 0.19 -2.25 -2.37
CA ILE A 103 1.20 -1.23 -2.11
C ILE A 103 1.23 -0.18 -3.22
N ARG A 104 1.14 -0.60 -4.51
CA ARG A 104 1.05 0.33 -5.65
C ARG A 104 -0.12 1.30 -5.51
N VAL A 105 -1.31 0.79 -5.15
CA VAL A 105 -2.50 1.64 -4.91
C VAL A 105 -2.23 2.64 -3.78
N LEU A 106 -1.64 2.21 -2.67
CA LEU A 106 -1.35 3.10 -1.54
C LEU A 106 -0.29 4.15 -1.86
N ARG A 107 0.75 3.79 -2.62
CA ARG A 107 1.77 4.73 -3.12
C ARG A 107 1.14 5.78 -4.03
N GLU A 108 0.28 5.36 -4.94
CA GLU A 108 -0.40 6.30 -5.84
C GLU A 108 -1.34 7.23 -5.06
N ILE A 109 -2.09 6.72 -4.07
CA ILE A 109 -2.88 7.58 -3.18
C ILE A 109 -1.98 8.61 -2.47
N ASP A 110 -0.85 8.17 -1.92
CA ASP A 110 0.11 9.06 -1.23
C ASP A 110 0.58 10.20 -2.16
N ILE A 111 0.94 9.88 -3.40
CA ILE A 111 1.32 10.83 -4.45
C ILE A 111 0.19 11.82 -4.78
N LEU A 112 -1.03 11.29 -4.95
CA LEU A 112 -2.20 12.09 -5.28
C LEU A 112 -2.61 13.03 -4.14
N THR A 113 -2.40 12.62 -2.89
CA THR A 113 -2.70 13.41 -1.68
C THR A 113 -1.67 14.50 -1.39
N HIS A 114 -0.45 14.35 -1.89
CA HIS A 114 0.64 15.31 -1.71
C HIS A 114 1.11 15.84 -3.08
N PRO A 115 0.33 16.74 -3.73
CA PRO A 115 0.71 17.32 -5.02
C PRO A 115 2.02 18.12 -4.96
N ASP A 116 2.35 18.69 -3.80
CA ASP A 116 3.53 19.53 -3.58
C ASP A 116 4.80 18.73 -3.22
N GLU A 117 4.68 17.42 -2.98
CA GLU A 117 5.79 16.58 -2.54
C GLU A 117 6.46 15.90 -3.74
N ILE A 118 7.78 15.95 -3.76
CA ILE A 118 8.61 15.27 -4.75
C ILE A 118 8.85 13.86 -4.21
N PHE A 119 8.32 12.88 -4.92
CA PHE A 119 8.55 11.47 -4.61
C PHE A 119 9.77 11.01 -5.40
N ASP A 120 10.73 10.36 -4.72
CA ASP A 120 11.93 9.82 -5.36
C ASP A 120 11.54 8.80 -6.45
N GLU A 121 11.99 9.02 -7.69
CA GLU A 121 11.77 8.09 -8.79
C GLU A 121 12.49 6.75 -8.57
N ASP A 122 13.53 6.74 -7.73
CA ASP A 122 14.36 5.58 -7.39
C ASP A 122 13.73 4.63 -6.33
N GLU A 123 12.51 4.89 -5.86
CA GLU A 123 11.85 3.96 -4.93
C GLU A 123 11.45 2.67 -5.69
N PRO A 124 12.02 1.50 -5.32
CA PRO A 124 11.90 0.27 -6.08
C PRO A 124 10.45 -0.16 -6.26
N ALA A 125 10.17 -0.89 -7.33
CA ALA A 125 8.82 -1.37 -7.58
C ALA A 125 8.38 -2.27 -6.42
N PRO A 126 7.08 -2.25 -6.02
CA PRO A 126 6.61 -3.07 -4.89
C PRO A 126 6.82 -4.58 -5.05
N GLU A 127 7.06 -5.04 -6.28
CA GLU A 127 7.46 -6.43 -6.59
C GLU A 127 8.92 -6.71 -6.25
N GLU A 128 9.83 -5.78 -6.56
CA GLU A 128 11.26 -5.86 -6.24
C GLU A 128 11.50 -5.77 -4.72
N ALA A 129 10.66 -5.03 -3.99
CA ALA A 129 10.73 -4.95 -2.53
C ALA A 129 10.45 -6.29 -1.82
N LEU A 130 9.74 -7.23 -2.46
CA LEU A 130 9.52 -8.58 -1.94
C LEU A 130 10.68 -9.54 -2.24
N GLU A 131 11.53 -9.21 -3.22
CA GLU A 131 12.63 -10.06 -3.69
C GLU A 131 13.98 -9.72 -3.05
N LEU A 132 14.06 -8.59 -2.32
CA LEU A 132 15.28 -8.24 -1.60
C LEU A 132 15.61 -9.35 -0.57
N PRO A 133 16.79 -9.98 -0.67
CA PRO A 133 17.16 -11.03 0.25
C PRO A 133 17.27 -10.44 1.65
N ILE A 134 16.52 -11.03 2.59
CA ILE A 134 16.88 -10.95 4.01
C ILE A 134 18.24 -11.62 4.08
N THR A 135 19.32 -10.83 4.13
CA THR A 135 20.66 -11.37 4.36
C THR A 135 20.66 -11.93 5.78
N ASN A 136 20.29 -13.20 5.91
CA ASN A 136 20.55 -13.98 7.10
C ASN A 136 22.07 -14.03 7.23
N THR A 137 22.63 -13.18 8.08
CA THR A 137 24.00 -13.34 8.55
C THR A 137 24.01 -14.58 9.43
N THR A 138 24.03 -15.76 8.81
CA THR A 138 24.54 -16.97 9.45
C THR A 138 26.05 -16.83 9.52
N GLN A 139 26.54 -16.09 10.52
CA GLN A 139 27.91 -16.32 10.98
C GLN A 139 27.89 -17.59 11.83
N ASN A 140 27.95 -18.71 11.13
CA ASN A 140 28.71 -19.87 11.61
C ASN A 140 30.18 -19.54 11.34
N GLU A 141 31.00 -19.52 12.39
CA GLU A 141 32.45 -19.82 12.40
C GLU A 141 32.87 -19.69 13.87
N GLN A 142 32.91 -20.83 14.59
CA GLN A 142 34.11 -21.59 15.00
C GLN A 142 34.87 -20.98 16.19
#